data_AF-A0A0Q9YXR1-F1
#
_entry.id   AF-A0A0Q9YXR1-F1
#
_cell.length_a   1.000
_cell.length_b   1.000
_cell.length_c   1.000
_cell.angle_alpha   90.00
_cell.angle_beta   90.00
_cell.angle_gamma   90.00
#
_symmetry.space_group_name_H-M   'P 1'
#
loop_
_entity.id
_entity.type
_entity.pdbx_description
1 polymer ?
#
loop_
_entity_poly.entity_id
_entity_poly.type
_entity_poly.pdbx_seq_one_letter_code
_entity_poly.pdbx_strand_id
1 'polypeptide(L)'
;MELEGLISLYEYKDNDEAVLRIYIAALMNKIELYIQSTYFDQFVKLEKQHVQLIRSMHPKKAEVSFKLPLDEDQTRNIFFPDTNTQLANFTDLWAYKIQTEKILNQVNSPQLKLNETERNYMLKLILGMAVTSFGFNPHDNKNLATGNKPGSIKAELSSIGLAIDEDTIRKYLKEAKGRYPYVRPREIKNLNESIKT
;
A
#
# COMPACT_ATOMS: atom_id res chain seq x y z
N MET A 1 -32.98 -8.14 -11.44
CA MET A 1 -32.12 -8.52 -10.31
C MET A 1 -32.53 -7.61 -9.17
N GLU A 2 -33.21 -8.13 -8.14
CA GLU A 2 -33.68 -7.30 -7.03
C GLU A 2 -32.46 -6.82 -6.22
N LEU A 3 -32.25 -5.51 -6.20
CA LEU A 3 -31.08 -4.83 -5.64
C LEU A 3 -31.27 -4.55 -4.14
N GLU A 4 -31.86 -5.49 -3.41
CA GLU A 4 -31.96 -5.38 -1.96
C GLU A 4 -30.56 -5.52 -1.34
N GLY A 5 -30.09 -4.45 -0.70
CA GLY A 5 -28.87 -4.49 0.12
C GLY A 5 -27.62 -3.84 -0.49
N LEU A 6 -27.71 -3.08 -1.58
CA LEU A 6 -26.64 -2.14 -1.95
C LEU A 6 -26.69 -0.88 -1.06
N ILE A 7 -25.52 -0.34 -0.75
CA ILE A 7 -25.36 0.97 -0.09
C ILE A 7 -24.49 1.88 -0.94
N SER A 8 -24.77 3.17 -0.86
CA SER A 8 -23.94 4.19 -1.50
C SER A 8 -22.67 4.40 -0.69
N LEU A 9 -21.53 4.42 -1.37
CA LEU A 9 -20.26 4.72 -0.72
C LEU A 9 -20.11 6.20 -0.34
N TYR A 10 -21.03 7.08 -0.78
CA TYR A 10 -21.13 8.45 -0.29
C TYR A 10 -21.30 8.54 1.24
N GLU A 11 -21.88 7.51 1.87
CA GLU A 11 -21.98 7.42 3.34
C GLU A 11 -20.62 7.48 4.05
N TYR A 12 -19.54 7.12 3.34
CA TYR A 12 -18.18 7.09 3.86
C TYR A 12 -17.29 8.23 3.32
N LYS A 13 -17.88 9.24 2.68
CA LYS A 13 -17.13 10.34 2.03
C LYS A 13 -16.18 11.10 2.99
N ASP A 14 -16.53 11.14 4.27
CA ASP A 14 -15.77 11.86 5.31
C ASP A 14 -14.84 10.90 6.09
N ASN A 15 -14.71 9.64 5.67
CA ASN A 15 -13.90 8.61 6.31
C ASN A 15 -12.90 7.99 5.32
N ASP A 16 -11.79 8.70 5.09
CA ASP A 16 -10.71 8.29 4.16
C ASP A 16 -10.20 6.87 4.42
N GLU A 17 -10.16 6.44 5.69
CA GLU A 17 -9.72 5.09 6.05
C GLU A 17 -10.72 4.02 5.57
N ALA A 18 -12.02 4.25 5.77
CA ALA A 18 -13.06 3.36 5.27
C ALA A 18 -13.03 3.28 3.74
N VAL A 19 -12.89 4.43 3.07
CA VAL A 19 -12.75 4.54 1.61
C VAL A 19 -11.57 3.69 1.11
N LEU A 20 -10.39 3.88 1.69
CA LEU A 20 -9.19 3.15 1.31
C LEU A 20 -9.34 1.64 1.49
N ARG A 21 -9.95 1.20 2.60
CA ARG A 21 -10.17 -0.23 2.87
C ARG A 21 -11.10 -0.86 1.86
N ILE A 22 -12.19 -0.18 1.50
CA ILE A 22 -13.14 -0.64 0.49
C ILE A 22 -12.44 -0.77 -0.86
N TYR A 23 -11.61 0.22 -1.26
CA TYR A 23 -10.82 0.14 -2.49
C TYR A 23 -9.85 -1.05 -2.50
N ILE A 24 -9.09 -1.25 -1.42
CA ILE A 24 -8.14 -2.37 -1.31
C ILE A 24 -8.91 -3.70 -1.40
N ALA A 25 -10.02 -3.83 -0.69
CA ALA A 25 -10.85 -5.02 -0.74
C ALA A 25 -11.38 -5.30 -2.14
N ALA A 26 -11.79 -4.26 -2.88
CA ALA A 26 -12.26 -4.40 -4.26
C ALA A 26 -11.15 -4.87 -5.20
N LEU A 27 -9.94 -4.30 -5.10
CA LEU A 27 -8.78 -4.74 -5.88
C LEU A 27 -8.38 -6.20 -5.57
N MET A 28 -8.63 -6.65 -4.33
CA MET A 28 -8.43 -8.03 -3.89
C MET A 28 -9.58 -8.99 -4.25
N ASN A 29 -10.61 -8.57 -4.99
CA ASN A 29 -11.84 -9.34 -5.25
C ASN A 29 -12.59 -9.79 -3.98
N LYS A 30 -12.46 -9.06 -2.87
CA LYS A 30 -13.17 -9.35 -1.62
C LYS A 30 -14.55 -8.68 -1.55
N ILE A 31 -14.74 -7.62 -2.33
CA ILE A 31 -16.01 -6.90 -2.48
C ILE A 31 -16.17 -6.51 -3.95
N GLU A 32 -17.42 -6.51 -4.40
CA GLU A 32 -17.79 -6.04 -5.72
C GLU A 32 -18.27 -4.60 -5.62
N LEU A 33 -17.77 -3.75 -6.52
CA LEU A 33 -18.20 -2.37 -6.63
C LEU A 33 -19.07 -2.22 -7.86
N TYR A 34 -20.06 -1.36 -7.75
CA TYR A 34 -21.00 -1.05 -8.81
C TYR A 34 -21.08 0.44 -9.01
N ILE A 35 -21.50 0.84 -10.20
CA ILE A 35 -21.92 2.20 -10.51
C ILE A 35 -23.36 2.15 -11.03
N GLN A 36 -24.17 3.11 -10.63
CA GLN A 36 -25.50 3.27 -11.22
C GLN A 36 -25.34 3.92 -12.60
N SER A 37 -25.63 3.17 -13.66
CA SER A 37 -25.59 3.69 -15.02
C SER A 37 -26.76 4.64 -15.24
N THR A 38 -26.47 5.86 -15.67
CA THR A 38 -27.48 6.84 -16.08
C THR A 38 -28.22 6.44 -17.35
N TYR A 39 -27.68 5.50 -18.13
CA TYR A 39 -28.23 5.11 -19.44
C TYR A 39 -29.18 3.92 -19.36
N PHE A 40 -28.94 2.98 -18.44
CA PHE A 40 -29.71 1.73 -18.36
C PHE A 40 -30.57 1.62 -17.10
N ASP A 41 -30.49 2.61 -16.21
CA ASP A 41 -31.08 2.57 -14.87
C ASP A 41 -30.76 1.26 -14.13
N GLN A 42 -29.52 0.79 -14.33
CA GLN A 42 -29.01 -0.48 -13.81
C GLN A 42 -27.64 -0.27 -13.17
N PHE A 43 -27.35 -1.11 -12.18
CA PHE A 43 -26.03 -1.16 -11.56
C PHE A 43 -25.08 -1.99 -12.41
N VAL A 44 -24.01 -1.36 -12.89
CA VAL A 44 -22.96 -2.00 -13.67
C VAL A 44 -21.82 -2.36 -12.72
N LYS A 45 -21.43 -3.64 -12.73
CA LYS A 45 -20.28 -4.12 -11.96
C LYS A 45 -18.99 -3.54 -12.51
N LEU A 46 -18.14 -3.05 -11.61
CA LEU A 46 -16.83 -2.53 -11.94
C LEU A 46 -15.77 -3.63 -11.89
N GLU A 47 -14.95 -3.69 -12.92
CA GLU A 47 -13.74 -4.52 -12.95
C GLU A 47 -12.59 -3.85 -12.20
N LYS A 48 -11.55 -4.62 -11.86
CA LYS A 48 -10.37 -4.11 -11.14
C LYS A 48 -9.72 -2.91 -11.82
N GLN A 49 -9.66 -2.91 -13.15
CA GLN A 49 -9.10 -1.81 -13.93
C GLN A 49 -9.89 -0.51 -13.72
N HIS A 50 -11.22 -0.58 -13.65
CA HIS A 50 -12.07 0.57 -13.37
C HIS A 50 -11.84 1.08 -11.94
N VAL A 51 -11.79 0.17 -10.97
CA VAL A 51 -11.52 0.50 -9.56
C VAL A 51 -10.16 1.19 -9.39
N GLN A 52 -9.13 0.68 -10.08
CA GLN A 52 -7.78 1.24 -10.04
C GLN A 52 -7.75 2.65 -10.65
N LEU A 53 -8.43 2.85 -11.78
CA LEU A 53 -8.53 4.15 -12.45
C LEU A 53 -9.26 5.20 -11.60
N ILE A 54 -10.39 4.83 -10.98
CA ILE A 54 -11.13 5.73 -10.10
C ILE A 54 -10.26 6.12 -8.90
N ARG A 55 -9.53 5.16 -8.31
CA ARG A 55 -8.61 5.43 -7.20
C ARG A 55 -7.49 6.39 -7.60
N SER A 56 -6.88 6.22 -8.77
CA SER A 56 -5.76 7.08 -9.19
C SER A 56 -6.17 8.53 -9.47
N MET A 57 -7.45 8.75 -9.77
CA MET A 57 -8.01 10.08 -10.06
C MET A 57 -8.61 10.77 -8.83
N HIS A 58 -8.58 10.14 -7.64
CA HIS A 58 -9.15 10.71 -6.42
C HIS A 58 -8.61 12.13 -6.14
N PRO A 59 -9.47 13.13 -5.85
CA PRO A 59 -10.94 13.06 -5.68
C PRO A 59 -11.74 13.37 -6.95
N LYS A 60 -11.08 13.56 -8.11
CA LYS A 60 -11.74 13.87 -9.38
C LYS A 60 -12.50 12.67 -9.93
N LYS A 61 -13.50 12.93 -10.76
CA LYS A 61 -14.20 11.87 -11.49
C LYS A 61 -13.25 11.27 -12.54
N ALA A 62 -13.17 9.95 -12.57
CA ALA A 62 -12.51 9.15 -13.59
C ALA A 62 -13.49 8.77 -14.70
N GLU A 63 -13.01 8.72 -15.92
CA GLU A 63 -13.79 8.26 -17.07
C GLU A 63 -13.70 6.72 -17.16
N VAL A 64 -14.83 6.05 -16.98
CA VAL A 64 -14.91 4.58 -16.92
C VAL A 64 -15.75 4.07 -18.07
N SER A 65 -15.18 3.20 -18.90
CA SER A 65 -15.86 2.60 -20.05
C SER A 65 -16.28 1.16 -19.74
N PHE A 66 -17.52 0.80 -20.09
CA PHE A 66 -18.06 -0.55 -19.90
C PHE A 66 -18.83 -1.02 -21.15
N LYS A 67 -18.84 -2.33 -21.35
CA LYS A 67 -19.54 -2.97 -22.48
C LYS A 67 -21.05 -2.92 -22.26
N LEU A 68 -21.79 -2.64 -23.32
CA LEU A 68 -23.25 -2.70 -23.34
C LEU A 68 -23.73 -4.15 -23.14
N PRO A 69 -24.76 -4.41 -22.33
CA PRO A 69 -25.55 -5.62 -22.50
C PRO A 69 -26.25 -5.50 -23.87
N LEU A 70 -25.83 -6.33 -24.82
CA LEU A 70 -26.41 -6.35 -26.16
C LEU A 70 -27.88 -6.79 -26.04
N ASP A 71 -28.81 -5.90 -26.36
CA ASP A 71 -30.18 -6.29 -26.66
C ASP A 71 -30.16 -6.94 -28.05
N GLU A 72 -30.62 -8.20 -28.18
CA GLU A 72 -30.54 -8.98 -29.43
C GLU A 72 -31.17 -8.24 -30.63
N ASP A 73 -32.12 -7.34 -30.37
CA ASP A 73 -32.86 -6.57 -31.37
C ASP A 73 -32.10 -5.35 -31.94
N GLN A 74 -30.99 -4.90 -31.34
CA GLN A 74 -30.24 -3.72 -31.82
C GLN A 74 -29.08 -4.05 -32.78
N THR A 75 -28.97 -5.31 -33.21
CA THR A 75 -27.90 -5.80 -34.11
C THR A 75 -27.95 -5.25 -35.54
N ARG A 76 -28.79 -4.25 -35.84
CA ARG A 76 -28.86 -3.60 -37.15
C ARG A 76 -28.54 -2.11 -37.04
N ASN A 77 -27.32 -1.78 -37.45
CA ASN A 77 -26.81 -0.44 -37.78
C ASN A 77 -26.21 0.42 -36.67
N ILE A 78 -25.08 0.06 -36.08
CA ILE A 78 -24.22 1.09 -35.44
C ILE A 78 -22.73 0.76 -35.67
N PHE A 79 -22.03 1.62 -36.42
CA PHE A 79 -20.59 1.59 -36.71
C PHE A 79 -19.76 2.24 -35.58
N PHE A 80 -20.27 2.20 -34.34
CA PHE A 80 -19.67 2.84 -33.18
C PHE A 80 -19.28 1.75 -32.18
N PRO A 81 -18.14 1.88 -31.48
CA PRO A 81 -17.74 0.90 -30.48
C PRO A 81 -18.81 0.78 -29.39
N ASP A 82 -19.23 -0.45 -29.09
CA ASP A 82 -20.29 -0.83 -28.13
C ASP A 82 -19.94 -0.55 -26.65
N THR A 83 -19.23 0.56 -26.39
CA THR A 83 -18.72 0.94 -25.08
C THR A 83 -19.37 2.24 -24.66
N ASN A 84 -20.09 2.20 -23.53
CA ASN A 84 -20.56 3.40 -22.86
C ASN A 84 -19.53 3.85 -21.84
N THR A 85 -19.44 5.16 -21.67
CA THR A 85 -18.46 5.79 -20.80
C THR A 85 -19.17 6.68 -19.77
N GLN A 86 -18.76 6.57 -18.51
CA GLN A 86 -19.34 7.32 -17.41
C GLN A 86 -18.25 7.93 -16.52
N LEU A 87 -18.46 9.18 -16.12
CA LEU A 87 -17.61 9.84 -15.14
C LEU A 87 -18.00 9.38 -13.73
N ALA A 88 -17.06 8.78 -13.02
CA ALA A 88 -17.25 8.17 -11.72
C ALA A 88 -16.16 8.59 -10.73
N ASN A 89 -16.52 9.03 -9.54
CA ASN A 89 -15.62 9.10 -8.40
C ASN A 89 -16.04 8.09 -7.33
N PHE A 90 -15.41 8.11 -6.15
CA PHE A 90 -15.77 7.23 -5.03
C PHE A 90 -17.23 7.39 -4.57
N THR A 91 -17.76 8.61 -4.57
CA THR A 91 -19.11 8.89 -4.07
C THR A 91 -20.21 8.36 -4.98
N ASP A 92 -19.90 8.13 -6.25
CA ASP A 92 -20.81 7.58 -7.25
C ASP A 92 -20.90 6.03 -7.16
N LEU A 93 -20.11 5.41 -6.27
CA LEU A 93 -19.98 3.95 -6.17
C LEU A 93 -20.96 3.34 -5.17
N TRP A 94 -21.27 2.09 -5.43
CA TRP A 94 -22.16 1.27 -4.63
C TRP A 94 -21.53 -0.08 -4.34
N ALA A 95 -21.88 -0.66 -3.20
CA ALA A 95 -21.42 -1.99 -2.81
C ALA A 95 -22.45 -2.67 -1.91
N TYR A 96 -22.38 -3.99 -1.77
CA TYR A 96 -23.28 -4.71 -0.86
C TYR A 96 -22.99 -4.34 0.60
N LYS A 97 -24.06 -3.95 1.32
CA LYS A 97 -24.02 -3.52 2.72
C LYS A 97 -23.32 -4.54 3.60
N ILE A 98 -23.73 -5.80 3.55
CA ILE A 98 -23.20 -6.88 4.38
C ILE A 98 -21.69 -7.07 4.14
N GLN A 99 -21.24 -7.00 2.89
CA GLN A 99 -19.82 -7.14 2.55
C GLN A 99 -19.01 -5.93 3.02
N THR A 100 -19.56 -4.73 2.83
CA THR A 100 -18.95 -3.46 3.25
C THR A 100 -18.80 -3.41 4.76
N GLU A 101 -19.87 -3.67 5.50
CA GLU A 101 -19.87 -3.73 6.96
C GLU A 101 -18.90 -4.81 7.47
N LYS A 102 -18.82 -5.97 6.82
CA LYS A 102 -17.83 -7.00 7.19
C LYS A 102 -16.38 -6.50 7.04
N ILE A 103 -16.06 -5.77 5.98
CA ILE A 103 -14.73 -5.19 5.76
C ILE A 103 -14.44 -4.07 6.76
N LEU A 104 -15.43 -3.23 7.04
CA LEU A 104 -15.29 -2.12 7.96
C LEU A 104 -15.26 -2.59 9.43
N ASN A 105 -15.95 -3.67 9.78
CA ASN A 105 -15.95 -4.23 11.14
C ASN A 105 -14.76 -5.17 11.41
N GLN A 106 -13.96 -5.52 10.40
CA GLN A 106 -12.67 -6.20 10.58
C GLN A 106 -11.63 -5.36 11.33
N VAL A 107 -11.99 -4.16 11.82
CA VAL A 107 -11.21 -3.26 12.69
C VAL A 107 -10.62 -3.93 13.94
N ASN A 108 -11.12 -5.09 14.37
CA ASN A 108 -10.50 -5.85 15.48
C ASN A 108 -9.29 -6.70 15.07
N SER A 109 -8.90 -6.70 13.79
CA SER A 109 -7.59 -7.22 13.39
C SER A 109 -6.59 -6.06 13.35
N PRO A 110 -5.49 -6.12 14.13
CA PRO A 110 -4.59 -4.99 14.29
C PRO A 110 -4.04 -4.55 12.92
N GLN A 111 -3.88 -3.24 12.73
CA GLN A 111 -3.30 -2.60 11.54
C GLN A 111 -2.31 -3.50 10.84
N LEU A 112 -2.47 -3.76 9.53
CA LEU A 112 -1.48 -4.35 8.61
C LEU A 112 -0.24 -4.83 9.36
N LYS A 113 -0.41 -5.87 10.19
CA LYS A 113 0.72 -6.41 10.94
C LYS A 113 1.48 -7.05 9.82
N LEU A 114 2.59 -6.43 9.42
CA LEU A 114 3.61 -7.10 8.61
C LEU A 114 3.66 -8.51 9.15
N ASN A 115 3.46 -9.49 8.26
CA ASN A 115 3.52 -10.88 8.66
C ASN A 115 4.81 -11.01 9.49
N GLU A 116 4.76 -11.66 10.65
CA GLU A 116 5.89 -11.67 11.58
C GLU A 116 7.19 -12.09 10.87
N THR A 117 7.05 -12.96 9.87
CA THR A 117 8.07 -13.34 8.89
C THR A 117 8.65 -12.16 8.09
N GLU A 118 7.81 -11.32 7.47
CA GLU A 118 8.25 -10.13 6.70
C GLU A 118 8.93 -9.12 7.61
N ARG A 119 8.37 -8.88 8.80
CA ARG A 119 8.96 -7.99 9.80
C ARG A 119 10.32 -8.48 10.25
N ASN A 120 10.47 -9.79 10.46
CA ASN A 120 11.73 -10.45 10.78
C ASN A 120 12.75 -10.27 9.64
N TYR A 121 12.36 -10.50 8.38
CA TYR A 121 13.24 -10.26 7.24
C TYR A 121 13.69 -8.81 7.12
N MET A 122 12.79 -7.85 7.32
CA MET A 122 13.12 -6.43 7.32
C MET A 122 14.14 -6.09 8.41
N LEU A 123 13.94 -6.56 9.65
CA LEU A 123 14.88 -6.34 10.75
C LEU A 123 16.26 -6.98 10.47
N LYS A 124 16.27 -8.16 9.83
CA LYS A 124 17.51 -8.83 9.41
C LYS A 124 18.27 -8.01 8.37
N LEU A 125 17.57 -7.45 7.38
CA LEU A 125 18.15 -6.58 6.36
C LEU A 125 18.72 -5.29 6.98
N ILE A 126 17.95 -4.61 7.83
CA ILE A 126 18.37 -3.39 8.52
C ILE A 126 19.66 -3.64 9.32
N LEU A 127 19.69 -4.71 10.13
CA LEU A 127 20.85 -5.05 10.94
C LEU A 127 22.06 -5.43 10.08
N GLY A 128 21.85 -6.22 9.02
CA GLY A 128 22.91 -6.61 8.09
C GLY A 128 23.55 -5.39 7.42
N MET A 129 22.75 -4.50 6.85
CA MET A 129 23.23 -3.26 6.21
C MET A 129 23.95 -2.34 7.19
N ALA A 130 23.43 -2.19 8.41
CA ALA A 130 24.07 -1.39 9.45
C ALA A 130 25.48 -1.92 9.78
N VAL A 131 25.63 -3.24 9.92
CA VAL A 131 26.93 -3.87 10.23
C VAL A 131 27.88 -3.76 9.04
N THR A 132 27.42 -4.04 7.82
CA THR A 132 28.29 -4.10 6.65
C THR A 132 28.69 -2.73 6.14
N SER A 133 27.75 -1.80 6.00
CA SER A 133 27.99 -0.52 5.34
C SER A 133 28.36 0.60 6.31
N PHE A 134 27.82 0.56 7.54
CA PHE A 134 27.96 1.65 8.51
C PHE A 134 28.85 1.30 9.70
N GLY A 135 29.43 0.09 9.71
CA GLY A 135 30.30 -0.36 10.80
C GLY A 135 29.59 -0.48 12.14
N PHE A 136 28.28 -0.72 12.15
CA PHE A 136 27.54 -0.96 13.39
C PHE A 136 28.08 -2.22 14.07
N ASN A 137 28.45 -2.09 15.34
CA ASN A 137 28.84 -3.21 16.18
C ASN A 137 27.68 -3.56 17.13
N PRO A 138 27.04 -4.73 16.97
CA PRO A 138 25.93 -5.15 17.82
C PRO A 138 26.35 -5.40 19.27
N HIS A 139 27.63 -5.58 19.57
CA HIS A 139 28.11 -5.79 20.95
C HIS A 139 28.43 -4.48 21.67
N ASP A 140 28.52 -3.35 20.96
CA ASP A 140 28.84 -2.06 21.56
C ASP A 140 27.60 -1.34 22.11
N ASN A 141 27.77 -0.71 23.27
CA ASN A 141 26.73 0.13 23.88
C ASN A 141 26.61 1.50 23.20
N LYS A 142 27.67 1.98 22.55
CA LYS A 142 27.71 3.25 21.82
C LYS A 142 28.21 2.99 20.41
N ASN A 143 27.38 3.28 19.42
CA ASN A 143 27.69 3.05 18.01
C ASN A 143 27.79 4.37 17.26
N LEU A 144 28.88 4.58 16.52
CA LEU A 144 29.03 5.76 15.67
C LEU A 144 28.09 5.73 14.46
N ALA A 145 27.65 4.53 14.06
CA ALA A 145 26.75 4.29 12.94
C ALA A 145 25.39 5.00 13.04
N THR A 146 24.91 5.36 14.24
CA THR A 146 23.59 5.99 14.40
C THR A 146 23.65 7.52 14.54
N GLY A 147 24.84 8.09 14.80
CA GLY A 147 25.02 9.48 15.22
C GLY A 147 24.77 10.54 14.14
N ASN A 148 25.15 11.78 14.40
CA ASN A 148 25.10 12.89 13.42
C ASN A 148 26.41 13.06 12.63
N LYS A 149 27.37 12.14 12.77
CA LYS A 149 28.67 12.25 12.11
C LYS A 149 28.57 11.84 10.63
N PRO A 150 29.42 12.40 9.75
CA PRO A 150 29.53 11.92 8.37
C PRO A 150 29.77 10.40 8.33
N GLY A 151 29.08 9.70 7.41
CA GLY A 151 29.11 8.25 7.31
C GLY A 151 28.20 7.50 8.30
N SER A 152 27.39 8.19 9.11
CA SER A 152 26.33 7.57 9.89
C SER A 152 25.08 7.31 9.05
N ILE A 153 24.24 6.38 9.48
CA ILE A 153 22.94 6.06 8.85
C ILE A 153 22.08 7.32 8.74
N LYS A 154 22.02 8.13 9.81
CA LYS A 154 21.23 9.36 9.81
C LYS A 154 21.75 10.37 8.80
N ALA A 155 23.06 10.58 8.74
CA ALA A 155 23.67 11.54 7.82
C ALA A 155 23.45 11.12 6.36
N GLU A 156 23.69 9.84 6.04
CA GLU A 156 23.49 9.29 4.69
C GLU A 156 22.02 9.36 4.26
N LEU A 157 21.08 8.95 5.11
CA LEU A 157 19.66 9.02 4.79
C LEU A 157 19.17 10.46 4.61
N SER A 158 19.66 11.39 5.44
CA SER A 158 19.33 12.81 5.30
C SER A 158 19.88 13.41 4.00
N SER A 159 21.06 12.96 3.55
CA SER A 159 21.68 13.44 2.30
C SER A 159 20.86 13.10 1.04
N ILE A 160 20.02 12.07 1.11
CA ILE A 160 19.13 11.63 0.02
C ILE A 160 17.66 12.02 0.24
N GLY A 161 17.37 12.89 1.21
CA GLY A 161 16.01 13.38 1.49
C GLY A 161 15.13 12.44 2.33
N LEU A 162 15.70 11.41 2.94
CA LEU A 162 15.01 10.47 3.84
C LEU A 162 15.36 10.74 5.30
N ALA A 163 15.16 11.97 5.77
CA ALA A 163 15.52 12.35 7.13
C ALA A 163 14.77 11.51 8.19
N ILE A 164 15.51 10.79 9.03
CA ILE A 164 15.00 9.98 10.14
C ILE A 164 15.75 10.35 11.42
N ASP A 165 15.03 10.36 12.55
CA ASP A 165 15.62 10.63 13.84
C ASP A 165 16.55 9.51 14.33
N GLU A 166 17.62 9.88 15.05
CA GLU A 166 18.61 8.92 15.53
C GLU A 166 18.00 7.92 16.53
N ASP A 167 17.07 8.35 17.39
CA ASP A 167 16.44 7.45 18.36
C ASP A 167 15.55 6.42 17.66
N THR A 168 14.94 6.79 16.53
CA THR A 168 14.20 5.85 15.68
C THR A 168 15.14 4.78 15.11
N ILE A 169 16.31 5.18 14.60
CA ILE A 169 17.33 4.25 14.09
C ILE A 169 17.80 3.31 15.21
N ARG A 170 18.16 3.86 16.39
CA ARG A 170 18.60 3.09 17.56
C ARG A 170 17.52 2.12 18.02
N LYS A 171 16.25 2.52 18.02
CA LYS A 171 15.11 1.67 18.40
C LYS A 171 15.04 0.43 17.50
N TYR A 172 15.05 0.59 16.18
CA TYR A 172 14.96 -0.53 15.25
C TYR A 172 16.21 -1.43 15.27
N LEU A 173 17.40 -0.86 15.42
CA LEU A 173 18.63 -1.64 15.56
C LEU A 173 18.68 -2.42 16.88
N LYS A 174 18.22 -1.83 17.99
CA LYS A 174 18.10 -2.52 19.28
C LYS A 174 17.13 -3.68 19.19
N GLU A 175 16.01 -3.48 18.51
CA GLU A 175 15.04 -4.54 18.28
C GLU A 175 15.63 -5.66 17.41
N ALA A 176 16.27 -5.32 16.29
CA ALA A 176 16.89 -6.30 15.41
C ALA A 176 17.99 -7.10 16.13
N LYS A 177 18.86 -6.43 16.92
CA LYS A 177 19.86 -7.07 17.78
C LYS A 177 19.22 -8.05 18.76
N GLY A 178 18.11 -7.66 19.40
CA GLY A 178 17.38 -8.52 20.33
C GLY A 178 16.88 -9.82 19.68
N ARG A 179 16.48 -9.76 18.41
CA ARG A 179 16.05 -10.93 17.63
C ARG A 179 17.20 -11.74 17.04
N TYR A 180 18.33 -11.11 16.74
CA TYR A 180 19.48 -11.71 16.06
C TYR A 180 20.78 -11.47 16.84
N PRO A 181 20.97 -12.11 18.01
CA PRO A 181 22.11 -11.82 18.90
C PRO A 181 23.47 -12.33 18.39
N TYR A 182 23.47 -13.23 17.41
CA TYR A 182 24.69 -13.90 16.90
C TYR A 182 25.33 -13.23 15.68
N VAL A 183 24.90 -12.01 15.34
CA VAL A 183 25.49 -11.26 14.22
C VAL A 183 26.91 -10.83 14.60
N ARG A 184 27.90 -11.26 13.81
CA ARG A 184 29.30 -10.90 14.02
C ARG A 184 29.57 -9.48 13.53
N PRO A 185 30.36 -8.67 14.26
CA PRO A 185 30.84 -7.38 13.75
C PRO A 185 31.66 -7.60 12.48
N ARG A 186 31.67 -6.59 11.59
CA ARG A 186 32.56 -6.60 10.43
C ARG A 186 33.99 -6.40 10.93
N GLU A 187 34.88 -7.34 10.61
CA GLU A 187 36.33 -7.15 10.79
C GLU A 187 36.79 -6.08 9.80
N ILE A 188 37.17 -4.90 10.31
CA ILE A 188 37.84 -3.88 9.52
C ILE A 188 39.30 -4.32 9.41
N LYS A 189 39.64 -5.05 8.33
CA LYS A 189 41.05 -5.24 7.97
C LYS A 189 41.62 -3.85 7.68
N ASN A 190 42.58 -3.41 8.51
CA ASN A 190 43.31 -2.18 8.26
C ASN A 190 43.99 -2.28 6.89
N LEU A 191 43.54 -1.52 5.90
CA LEU A 191 44.12 -1.47 4.56
C LEU A 191 45.54 -0.86 4.51
N ASN A 192 46.14 -0.57 5.66
CA ASN A 192 47.43 0.12 5.76
C ASN A 192 48.66 -0.80 5.65
N GLU A 193 48.49 -2.10 5.39
CA GLU A 193 49.61 -3.03 5.21
C GLU A 193 50.03 -3.27 3.74
N SER A 194 49.34 -2.68 2.75
CA SER A 194 49.72 -2.83 1.32
C SER A 194 50.50 -1.65 0.71
N ILE A 195 51.03 -0.72 1.53
CA ILE A 195 51.88 0.40 1.04
C ILE A 195 53.31 0.35 1.62
N LYS A 196 53.72 -0.79 2.21
CA LYS A 196 55.11 -1.03 2.62
C LYS A 196 55.65 -2.34 2.07
N THR A 197 55.75 -2.44 0.74
CA THR A 197 56.75 -3.30 0.09
C THR A 197 57.03 -2.81 -1.32
#